data_AF-A0A519K710-F1
#
_entry.id   AF-A0A519K710-F1
#
_cell.length_a   1.000
_cell.length_b   1.000
_cell.length_c   1.000
_cell.angle_alpha   90.00
_cell.angle_beta   90.00
_cell.angle_gamma   90.00
#
_symmetry.space_group_name_H-M   'P 1'
#
loop_
_entity.id
_entity.type
_entity.pdbx_description
1 polymer ?
#
loop_
_entity_poly.entity_id
_entity_poly.type
_entity_poly.pdbx_seq_one_letter_code
_entity_poly.pdbx_strand_id
1 'polypeptide(L)' 'VVQTAFEDFGKMQKTLEDLGVEMKSAKLERISLSTTEVSEEQAADVFKLIDKLEEDDDVQAVYHNMAE' A
#
# COMPACT_ATOMS: atom_id res chain seq x y z
N VAL A 1 -10.77 -6.17 -1.57
CA VAL A 1 -9.95 -5.09 -2.16
C VAL A 1 -9.90 -5.36 -3.66
N VAL A 2 -10.04 -4.31 -4.49
CA VAL A 2 -9.94 -4.43 -5.95
C VAL A 2 -8.72 -3.62 -6.37
N GLN A 3 -7.87 -4.20 -7.21
CA GLN A 3 -6.64 -3.58 -7.70
C GLN A 3 -6.71 -3.47 -9.23
N THR A 4 -6.10 -2.41 -9.76
CA THR A 4 -5.97 -2.18 -11.20
C THR A 4 -4.60 -1.60 -11.49
N ALA A 5 -4.23 -1.52 -12.77
CA ALA A 5 -3.03 -0.82 -13.19
C ALA A 5 -3.08 0.66 -12.73
N PHE A 6 -1.93 1.22 -12.38
CA PHE A 6 -1.82 2.60 -11.91
C PHE A 6 -2.49 3.60 -12.87
N GLU A 7 -2.27 3.44 -14.17
CA GLU A 7 -2.84 4.27 -15.23
C GLU A 7 -4.37 4.16 -15.37
N ASP A 8 -4.95 3.05 -14.92
CA ASP A 8 -6.38 2.77 -14.99
C ASP A 8 -7.13 3.17 -13.72
N PHE A 9 -6.45 3.70 -12.69
CA PHE A 9 -7.05 3.99 -11.39
C PHE A 9 -8.29 4.90 -11.50
N GLY A 10 -8.18 6.03 -12.21
CA GLY A 10 -9.30 6.95 -12.40
C GLY A 10 -10.46 6.35 -13.21
N LYS A 11 -10.15 5.50 -14.19
CA LYS A 11 -11.16 4.81 -14.99
C LYS A 11 -11.92 3.77 -14.16
N MET A 12 -11.21 3.01 -13.32
CA MET A 12 -11.81 2.05 -12.39
C MET A 12 -12.71 2.77 -11.40
N GLN A 13 -12.22 3.85 -10.78
CA GLN A 13 -12.98 4.64 -9.81
C GLN A 13 -14.31 5.12 -10.42
N LYS A 14 -14.26 5.78 -11.58
CA LYS A 14 -15.46 6.25 -12.27
C LYS A 14 -16.43 5.13 -12.61
N THR A 15 -15.91 3.99 -13.07
CA THR A 15 -16.76 2.83 -13.42
C THR A 15 -17.50 2.28 -12.20
N LEU A 16 -16.83 2.22 -11.04
CA LEU A 16 -17.45 1.79 -9.79
C LEU A 16 -18.54 2.77 -9.31
N GLU A 17 -18.28 4.08 -9.44
CA GLU A 17 -19.27 5.13 -9.15
C GLU A 17 -20.50 5.03 -10.07
N ASP A 18 -20.29 4.86 -11.39
CA ASP A 18 -21.37 4.69 -12.37
C ASP A 18 -22.22 3.43 -12.13
N LEU A 19 -21.60 2.38 -11.56
CA LEU A 19 -22.29 1.15 -11.15
C LEU A 19 -23.00 1.26 -9.80
N GLY A 20 -22.92 2.41 -9.12
CA GLY A 20 -23.51 2.64 -7.80
C GLY A 20 -22.79 1.91 -6.66
N VAL A 21 -21.52 1.55 -6.85
CA VAL A 21 -20.71 0.89 -5.82
C VAL A 21 -20.09 1.95 -4.91
N GLU A 22 -20.52 1.97 -3.64
CA GLU A 22 -19.96 2.87 -2.64
C GLU A 22 -18.55 2.42 -2.22
N MET A 23 -17.54 3.21 -2.60
CA MET A 23 -16.15 2.96 -2.24
C MET A 23 -15.84 3.56 -0.86
N LYS A 24 -15.44 2.71 0.09
CA LYS A 24 -15.00 3.16 1.42
C LYS A 24 -13.67 3.92 1.38
N SER A 25 -12.76 3.52 0.49
CA SER A 25 -11.44 4.12 0.33
C SER A 25 -10.88 3.77 -1.04
N ALA A 26 -10.16 4.71 -1.66
CA ALA A 26 -9.39 4.48 -2.87
C ALA A 26 -8.05 5.20 -2.73
N LYS A 27 -6.94 4.49 -2.97
CA LYS A 27 -5.59 5.03 -2.87
C LYS A 27 -4.68 4.40 -3.92
N LEU A 28 -3.63 5.12 -4.30
CA LEU A 28 -2.53 4.60 -5.09
C LEU A 28 -1.51 4.01 -4.12
N GLU A 29 -1.13 2.75 -4.34
CA GLU A 29 -0.17 2.05 -3.49
C GLU A 29 0.80 1.23 -4.35
N ARG A 30 1.99 0.93 -3.80
CA ARG A 30 2.95 0.00 -4.41
C ARG A 30 2.68 -1.39 -3.86
N ILE A 31 2.31 -2.32 -4.75
CA ILE A 31 2.06 -3.72 -4.39
C ILE A 31 3.31 -4.53 -4.74
N SER A 32 3.85 -5.25 -3.76
CA SER A 32 4.98 -6.15 -3.97
C SER A 32 4.56 -7.35 -4.83
N LEU A 33 5.43 -7.78 -5.74
CA LEU A 33 5.18 -8.97 -6.58
C LEU A 33 5.56 -10.28 -5.87
N SER A 34 6.35 -10.18 -4.81
CA SER A 34 6.76 -11.28 -3.95
C SER A 34 6.92 -10.78 -2.53
N THR A 35 6.65 -11.65 -1.56
CA THR A 35 6.87 -11.36 -0.14
C THR A 35 8.13 -12.04 0.36
N THR A 36 8.67 -11.57 1.48
CA THR A 36 9.83 -12.17 2.15
C THR A 36 9.46 -12.47 3.59
N GLU A 37 9.58 -13.74 3.97
CA GLU A 37 9.40 -14.19 5.36
C GLU A 37 10.51 -13.62 6.24
N VAL A 38 10.13 -13.16 7.43
CA VAL A 38 11.05 -12.64 8.45
C VAL A 38 10.72 -13.24 9.80
N SER A 39 11.71 -13.32 10.69
CA SER A 39 11.43 -13.64 12.09
C SER A 39 10.73 -12.48 12.81
N GLU A 40 10.12 -12.74 13.97
CA GLU A 40 9.52 -11.70 14.81
C GLU A 40 10.53 -10.61 15.21
N GLU A 41 11.78 -10.98 15.48
CA GLU A 41 12.85 -10.04 15.81
C GLU A 41 13.18 -9.12 14.60
N GLN A 42 13.28 -9.71 13.41
CA GLN A 42 13.50 -8.96 12.18
C GLN A 42 12.31 -8.06 11.84
N ALA A 43 11.08 -8.54 12.03
CA ALA A 43 9.87 -7.74 11.85
C ALA A 43 9.87 -6.53 12.79
N ALA A 44 10.21 -6.71 14.06
CA ALA A 44 10.31 -5.62 15.02
C ALA A 44 11.35 -4.56 14.60
N ASP A 45 12.49 -4.97 14.05
CA ASP A 45 13.50 -4.03 13.56
C ASP A 45 13.09 -3.34 12.25
N VAL A 46 12.37 -4.04 11.36
CA VAL A 46 11.78 -3.45 10.15
C VAL A 46 10.72 -2.41 10.52
N PHE A 47 9.82 -2.70 11.47
CA PHE A 47 8.82 -1.74 11.93
C PHE A 47 9.45 -0.49 12.54
N LYS A 48 10.47 -0.64 13.40
CA LYS A 48 11.22 0.53 13.93
C LYS A 48 11.86 1.37 12.83
N LEU A 49 12.32 0.75 11.74
CA LEU A 49 12.89 1.46 10.60
C LEU A 49 11.80 2.19 9.81
N ILE A 50 10.66 1.54 9.57
CA ILE A 50 9.50 2.16 8.91
C ILE A 50 9.05 3.39 9.68
N ASP A 51 8.85 3.27 11.00
CA ASP A 51 8.40 4.38 11.85
C ASP A 51 9.35 5.59 11.72
N LYS A 52 10.66 5.36 11.77
CA LYS A 52 11.67 6.44 11.61
C LYS A 52 11.65 7.10 10.24
N LEU A 53 11.34 6.34 9.20
CA LEU A 53 11.23 6.89 7.85
C LEU A 53 9.94 7.71 7.71
N GLU A 54 8.85 7.30 8.36
CA GLU A 54 7.57 8.04 8.33
C GLU A 54 7.59 9.32 9.18
N GLU A 55 8.49 9.42 10.16
CA GLU A 55 8.73 10.65 10.94
C GLU A 55 9.43 11.76 10.16
N ASP A 56 10.06 11.44 9.02
CA ASP A 56 10.74 12.40 8.15
C ASP A 56 9.72 13.13 7.28
N ASP A 57 9.70 14.46 7.36
CA ASP A 57 8.73 15.32 6.66
C ASP A 57 8.92 15.32 5.12
N ASP A 58 10.09 14.93 4.63
CA ASP A 58 10.35 14.74 3.21
C ASP A 58 9.85 13.37 2.69
N VAL A 59 9.55 12.42 3.59
CA VAL A 59 9.05 11.08 3.23
C VAL A 59 7.53 11.09 3.12
N GLN A 60 7.03 10.77 1.92
CA GLN A 60 5.59 10.79 1.63
C GLN A 60 4.89 9.44 1.87
N ALA A 61 5.60 8.32 1.71
CA ALA A 61 5.08 6.97 1.93
C ALA A 61 6.22 5.95 1.99
N VAL A 62 6.10 4.96 2.87
CA VAL A 62 7.01 3.81 2.97
C VAL A 62 6.28 2.54 2.54
N TYR A 63 6.92 1.70 1.72
CA TYR A 63 6.37 0.42 1.26
C TYR A 63 7.39 -0.69 1.49
N HIS A 64 6.94 -1.85 1.94
CA HIS A 64 7.79 -3.02 2.15
C HIS A 64 7.19 -4.28 1.51
N ASN A 65 8.02 -5.31 1.36
CA ASN A 65 7.60 -6.63 0.90
C ASN A 65 7.72 -7.72 1.98
N MET A 66 7.90 -7.33 3.24
CA MET A 66 7.82 -8.25 4.38
C MET A 66 6.48 -8.99 4.38
N ALA A 67 6.50 -10.31 4.54
CA ALA A 67 5.30 -11.10 4.75
C ALA A 67 4.70 -10.76 6.13
N GLU A 68 3.40 -10.45 6.17
CA GLU A 68 2.63 -10.26 7.40
C GLU A 68 2.00 -11.58 7.89
#